data_AF-A0A847AC94-F1
#
_entry.id   AF-A0A847AC94-F1
#
_cell.length_a   1.000
_cell.length_b   1.000
_cell.length_c   1.000
_cell.angle_alpha   90.00
_cell.angle_beta   90.00
_cell.angle_gamma   90.00
#
_symmetry.space_group_name_H-M   'P 1'
#
loop_
_entity.id
_entity.type
_entity.pdbx_description
1 polymer ?
#
loop_
_entity_poly.entity_id
_entity_poly.type
_entity_poly.pdbx_seq_one_letter_code
_entity_poly.pdbx_strand_id
1 'polypeptide(L)'
;MAPLHPAVVNDFLELVQIDAASLNERGVADAVTVKLKEIGCSVWEDAESAKALGGNAGNLYAVLEGEGEGSILFSAHLDRVANGLGI
;
A
#
# COMPACT_ATOMS: atom_id res chain seq x y z
N MET A 1 -27.18 6.05 -3.39
CA MET A 1 -25.72 5.79 -3.34
C MET A 1 -25.05 7.08 -2.94
N ALA A 2 -24.19 7.06 -1.92
CA ALA A 2 -23.36 8.22 -1.61
C ALA A 2 -22.35 8.43 -2.77
N PRO A 3 -22.06 9.68 -3.18
CA PRO A 3 -21.02 9.92 -4.17
C PRO A 3 -19.66 9.46 -3.64
N LEU A 4 -18.83 8.90 -4.53
CA LEU A 4 -17.44 8.58 -4.19
C LEU A 4 -16.69 9.85 -3.82
N HIS A 5 -15.89 9.80 -2.77
CA HIS A 5 -15.05 10.93 -2.39
C HIS A 5 -13.97 11.16 -3.45
N PRO A 6 -13.80 12.38 -4.01
CA PRO A 6 -12.86 12.63 -5.11
C PRO A 6 -11.42 12.20 -4.80
N ALA A 7 -10.97 12.37 -3.55
CA ALA A 7 -9.63 11.93 -3.15
C ALA A 7 -9.42 10.41 -3.32
N VAL A 8 -10.43 9.59 -2.97
CA VAL A 8 -10.36 8.13 -3.11
C VAL A 8 -10.26 7.73 -4.58
N VAL A 9 -11.01 8.41 -5.46
CA VAL A 9 -10.96 8.15 -6.91
C VAL A 9 -9.59 8.53 -7.48
N ASN A 10 -9.04 9.68 -7.08
CA ASN A 10 -7.73 10.12 -7.54
C ASN A 10 -6.61 9.20 -7.07
N ASP A 11 -6.60 8.83 -5.78
CA ASP A 11 -5.62 7.89 -5.24
C ASP A 11 -5.71 6.53 -5.91
N PHE A 12 -6.93 6.03 -6.15
CA PHE A 12 -7.11 4.79 -6.90
C PHE A 12 -6.52 4.88 -8.30
N LEU A 13 -6.84 5.93 -9.06
CA LEU A 13 -6.35 6.12 -10.43
C LEU A 13 -4.83 6.26 -10.48
N GLU A 14 -4.21 6.91 -9.50
CA GLU A 14 -2.75 7.02 -9.40
C GLU A 14 -2.11 5.64 -9.13
N LEU A 15 -2.62 4.90 -8.15
CA LEU A 15 -2.03 3.63 -7.73
C LEU A 15 -2.18 2.53 -8.78
N VAL A 16 -3.29 2.48 -9.53
CA VAL A 16 -3.49 1.43 -10.55
C VAL A 16 -2.61 1.58 -11.79
N GLN A 17 -2.07 2.78 -12.04
CA GLN A 17 -1.10 3.03 -13.12
C GLN A 17 0.32 2.58 -12.76
N ILE A 18 0.54 2.14 -11.52
CA ILE A 18 1.84 1.66 -11.07
C ILE A 18 1.95 0.16 -11.33
N ASP A 19 3.05 -0.25 -11.97
CA ASP A 19 3.37 -1.65 -12.13
C ASP A 19 3.62 -2.33 -10.78
N ALA A 20 2.79 -3.33 -10.48
CA ALA A 20 2.75 -4.01 -9.19
C ALA A 20 2.47 -5.52 -9.35
N ALA A 21 3.00 -6.14 -10.40
CA ALA A 21 2.90 -7.60 -10.54
C ALA A 21 3.51 -8.28 -9.29
N SER A 22 2.95 -9.41 -8.86
CA SER A 22 3.48 -10.17 -7.72
C SER A 22 5.01 -10.35 -7.79
N LEU A 23 5.70 -10.10 -6.67
CA LEU A 23 7.16 -9.99 -6.48
C LEU A 23 7.83 -8.71 -7.05
N ASN A 24 7.06 -7.82 -7.68
CA ASN A 24 7.50 -6.55 -8.24
C ASN A 24 6.64 -5.37 -7.71
N GLU A 25 6.41 -5.29 -6.41
CA GLU A 25 5.55 -4.32 -5.74
C GLU A 25 6.25 -2.99 -5.38
N ARG A 26 7.57 -2.87 -5.55
CA ARG A 26 8.35 -1.72 -5.05
C ARG A 26 7.76 -0.35 -5.39
N GLY A 27 7.34 -0.15 -6.65
CA GLY A 27 6.77 1.13 -7.09
C GLY A 27 5.52 1.50 -6.32
N VAL A 28 4.58 0.56 -6.15
CA VAL A 28 3.32 0.82 -5.44
C VAL A 28 3.55 0.92 -3.92
N ALA A 29 4.49 0.13 -3.37
CA ALA A 29 4.86 0.21 -1.97
C ALA A 29 5.46 1.56 -1.59
N ASP A 30 6.26 2.16 -2.48
CA ASP A 30 6.80 3.52 -2.27
C ASP A 30 5.70 4.58 -2.30
N ALA A 31 4.81 4.53 -3.29
CA ALA A 31 3.68 5.46 -3.40
C ALA A 31 2.74 5.39 -2.18
N VAL A 32 2.38 4.18 -1.76
CA VAL A 32 1.54 3.96 -0.58
C VAL A 32 2.24 4.41 0.70
N THR A 33 3.55 4.21 0.83
CA THR A 33 4.33 4.70 1.98
C THR A 33 4.25 6.22 2.12
N VAL A 34 4.37 6.96 1.01
CA VAL A 34 4.25 8.43 1.02
C VAL A 34 2.85 8.85 1.45
N LYS A 35 1.80 8.30 0.83
CA LYS A 35 0.41 8.65 1.14
C LYS A 35 0.04 8.34 2.60
N LEU A 36 0.49 7.19 3.12
CA LEU A 36 0.25 6.82 4.52
C LEU A 36 0.97 7.77 5.50
N LYS A 37 2.18 8.23 5.18
CA LYS A 37 2.88 9.24 5.98
C LYS A 37 2.18 10.60 5.93
N GLU A 38 1.62 10.99 4.78
CA GLU A 38 0.87 12.26 4.63
C GLU A 38 -0.39 12.31 5.48
N ILE A 39 -1.04 11.17 5.73
CA ILE A 39 -2.20 11.09 6.64
C ILE A 39 -1.81 10.91 8.11
N GLY A 40 -0.51 10.97 8.43
CA GLY A 40 0.01 10.95 9.80
C GLY A 40 0.42 9.58 10.34
N CYS A 41 0.50 8.54 9.50
CA CYS A 41 0.97 7.24 9.95
C CYS A 41 2.50 7.21 10.14
N SER A 42 2.95 6.50 11.18
CA SER A 42 4.31 5.96 11.24
C SER A 42 4.36 4.71 10.35
N VAL A 43 5.27 4.69 9.38
CA VAL A 43 5.36 3.60 8.38
C VAL A 43 6.74 2.98 8.36
N TRP A 44 6.81 1.65 8.42
CA TRP A 44 8.03 0.87 8.23
C TRP A 44 7.77 -0.37 7.38
N GLU A 45 8.83 -0.93 6.81
CA GLU A 45 8.78 -2.10 5.93
C GLU A 45 9.47 -3.30 6.59
N ASP A 46 8.83 -4.47 6.54
CA ASP A 46 9.43 -5.73 6.94
C ASP A 46 10.25 -6.34 5.79
N ALA A 47 11.55 -6.05 5.78
CA ALA A 47 12.47 -6.52 4.76
C ALA A 47 12.63 -8.06 4.70
N GLU A 48 12.36 -8.78 5.80
CA GLU A 48 12.49 -10.24 5.80
C GLU A 48 11.38 -10.91 4.99
N SER A 49 10.19 -10.30 4.91
CA SER A 49 9.10 -10.80 4.06
C SER A 49 9.45 -10.79 2.56
N ALA A 50 10.09 -9.72 2.08
CA ALA A 50 10.57 -9.61 0.69
C ALA A 50 11.59 -10.71 0.39
N LYS A 51 12.55 -10.88 1.29
CA LYS A 51 13.64 -11.87 1.17
C LYS A 51 13.13 -13.31 1.18
N ALA A 52 12.14 -13.61 2.02
CA ALA A 52 11.55 -14.94 2.12
C ALA A 52 10.83 -15.37 0.83
N LEU A 53 10.23 -14.41 0.11
CA LEU A 53 9.50 -14.65 -1.13
C LEU A 53 10.34 -14.43 -2.40
N GLY A 54 11.48 -13.75 -2.29
CA GLY A 54 12.30 -13.34 -3.43
C GLY A 54 11.73 -12.15 -4.21
N GLY A 55 10.92 -11.30 -3.55
CA GLY A 55 10.35 -10.08 -4.12
C GLY A 55 11.21 -8.84 -3.89
N ASN A 56 10.78 -7.70 -4.43
CA ASN A 56 11.49 -6.42 -4.33
C ASN A 56 10.92 -5.43 -3.30
N ALA A 57 9.86 -5.82 -2.59
CA ALA A 57 9.29 -5.06 -1.49
C ALA A 57 8.76 -6.00 -0.40
N GLY A 58 8.87 -5.58 0.85
CA GLY A 58 8.31 -6.25 2.00
C GLY A 58 6.93 -5.70 2.38
N ASN A 59 6.31 -6.33 3.37
CA ASN A 59 5.06 -5.85 3.95
C ASN A 59 5.26 -4.46 4.57
N LEU A 60 4.33 -3.55 4.28
CA LEU A 60 4.26 -2.25 4.93
C LEU A 60 3.41 -2.35 6.20
N TYR A 61 3.97 -1.88 7.31
CA TYR A 61 3.23 -1.61 8.53
C TYR A 61 3.03 -0.11 8.67
N ALA A 62 1.78 0.30 8.85
CA ALA A 62 1.43 1.68 9.06
C ALA A 62 0.55 1.80 10.31
N VAL A 63 1.00 2.63 11.24
CA VAL A 63 0.31 2.87 12.51
C VAL A 63 -0.09 4.33 12.59
N LEU A 64 -1.39 4.57 12.76
CA LEU A 64 -1.94 5.86 13.15
C LEU A 64 -2.30 5.77 14.63
N GLU A 65 -1.54 6.47 15.48
CA GLU A 65 -1.76 6.46 16.92
C GLU A 65 -3.11 7.09 17.28
N GLY A 66 -3.86 6.41 18.15
CA GLY A 66 -5.13 6.88 18.69
C GLY A 66 -5.09 6.99 20.21
N GLU A 67 -6.19 7.43 20.82
CA GLU A 67 -6.27 7.64 22.28
C GLU A 67 -7.00 6.50 23.02
N GLY A 68 -7.61 5.57 22.27
CA GLY A 68 -8.40 4.47 22.84
C GLY A 68 -7.56 3.26 23.23
N GLU A 69 -8.12 2.42 24.11
CA GLU A 69 -7.50 1.13 24.43
C GLU A 69 -7.72 0.12 23.30
N GLY A 70 -6.69 -0.65 22.98
CA GLY A 70 -6.71 -1.70 21.95
C GLY A 70 -6.32 -1.20 20.56
N SER A 71 -6.46 -2.08 19.55
CA SER A 71 -6.07 -1.78 18.18
C SER A 71 -7.00 -2.44 17.18
N ILE A 72 -7.21 -1.78 16.05
CA ILE A 72 -7.91 -2.34 14.88
C ILE A 72 -6.89 -2.48 13.76
N LEU A 73 -6.89 -3.64 13.09
CA LEU A 73 -6.04 -3.88 11.93
C LEU A 73 -6.87 -3.88 10.66
N PHE A 74 -6.46 -3.05 9.71
CA PHE A 74 -6.86 -3.17 8.30
C PHE A 74 -5.71 -3.76 7.50
N SER A 75 -6.02 -4.61 6.53
CA SER A 75 -5.03 -5.22 5.66
C SER A 75 -5.54 -5.24 4.23
N ALA A 76 -4.66 -4.88 3.30
CA ALA A 76 -4.85 -4.97 1.87
C ALA A 76 -3.52 -5.42 1.25
N HIS A 77 -3.58 -6.18 0.16
CA HIS A 77 -2.40 -6.56 -0.60
C HIS A 77 -2.13 -5.51 -1.68
N LEU A 78 -0.84 -5.28 -1.99
CA LEU A 78 -0.41 -4.27 -2.97
C LEU A 78 -0.24 -4.83 -4.38
N ASP A 79 -0.03 -6.13 -4.48
CA ASP A 79 0.25 -6.80 -5.74
C ASP A 79 -1.00 -7.00 -6.58
N ARG A 80 -0.77 -7.17 -7.87
CA ARG A 80 -1.77 -7.58 -8.85
C ARG A 80 -1.25 -8.72 -9.70
N VAL A 81 -2.18 -9.38 -10.38
CA VAL A 81 -1.88 -10.36 -11.42
C VAL A 81 -1.09 -9.72 -12.57
N ALA A 82 -0.24 -10.52 -13.22
CA ALA A 82 0.78 -10.04 -14.16
C ALA A 82 0.22 -9.42 -15.46
N ASN A 83 -1.04 -9.68 -15.80
CA ASN A 83 -1.70 -9.26 -17.05
C ASN A 83 -2.02 -7.76 -17.17
N GLY A 84 -1.48 -6.92 -16.27
CA GLY A 84 -1.67 -5.47 -16.33
C GLY A 84 -0.41 -4.62 -16.38
N LEU A 85 0.76 -5.20 -16.69
CA LEU A 85 2.00 -4.41 -16.81
C LEU A 85 1.89 -3.36 -17.93
N GLY A 86 2.28 -2.12 -17.66
CA GLY A 86 2.31 -1.01 -18.61
C GLY A 86 0.95 -0.40 -18.97
N ILE A 87 -0.02 -0.45 -18.05
CA ILE A 87 -1.33 0.24 -18.18
C ILE A 87 -1.21 1.69 -17.71
#